data_AF-A0A2V5QPY4-F1
#
_entry.id   AF-A0A2V5QPY4-F1
#
_cell.length_a   1.000
_cell.length_b   1.000
_cell.length_c   1.000
_cell.angle_alpha   90.00
_cell.angle_beta   90.00
_cell.angle_gamma   90.00
#
_symmetry.space_group_name_H-M   'P 1'
#
loop_
_entity.id
_entity.type
_entity.pdbx_description
1 polymer ?
#
loop_
_entity_poly.entity_id
_entity_poly.type
_entity_poly.pdbx_seq_one_letter_code
_entity_poly.pdbx_strand_id
1 'polypeptide(L)' 'NYALIEKQLRGRRGHFMNPALLRSQFADLEEPQPDENALTIVLGRTPQELVKEIKTKLHLAM' A
#
# COMPACT_ATOMS: atom_id res chain seq x y z
N ASN A 1 -3.54 -6.16 4.81
CA ASN A 1 -4.87 -6.67 5.22
C ASN A 1 -5.85 -6.45 4.06
N TYR A 2 -6.37 -7.54 3.47
CA TYR A 2 -7.27 -7.53 2.30
C TYR A 2 -8.52 -6.66 2.52
N ALA A 3 -9.22 -6.84 3.64
CA ALA A 3 -10.48 -6.14 3.91
C ALA A 3 -10.32 -4.62 4.00
N LEU A 4 -9.18 -4.15 4.51
CA LEU A 4 -8.85 -2.72 4.55
C LEU A 4 -8.70 -2.15 3.14
N ILE A 5 -7.96 -2.83 2.27
CA ILE A 5 -7.70 -2.37 0.90
C ILE A 5 -8.99 -2.44 0.06
N GLU A 6 -9.78 -3.50 0.22
CA GLU A 6 -11.09 -3.62 -0.42
C GLU A 6 -12.03 -2.46 -0.05
N LYS A 7 -12.12 -2.13 1.25
CA LYS A 7 -12.92 -1.00 1.74
C LYS A 7 -12.45 0.33 1.14
N GLN A 8 -11.14 0.55 1.08
CA GLN A 8 -10.58 1.79 0.51
C GLN A 8 -10.83 1.90 -0.99
N LEU A 9 -10.69 0.79 -1.74
CA LEU A 9 -10.93 0.77 -3.18
C LEU A 9 -12.39 1.11 -3.50
N ARG A 10 -13.35 0.47 -2.84
CA ARG A 10 -14.79 0.74 -3.04
C ARG A 10 -15.20 2.19 -2.72
N GLY A 11 -14.44 2.90 -1.89
CA GLY A 11 -14.72 4.28 -1.51
C GLY A 11 -14.26 5.34 -2.54
N ARG A 12 -13.44 4.97 -3.54
CA ARG A 12 -12.94 5.92 -4.55
C ARG A 12 -13.96 6.07 -5.69
N ARG A 13 -13.89 7.18 -6.42
CA ARG A 13 -14.67 7.42 -7.65
C ARG A 13 -13.72 7.54 -8.84
N GLY A 14 -14.16 7.19 -10.05
CA GLY A 14 -13.33 7.25 -11.27
C GLY A 14 -12.29 6.14 -11.34
N HIS A 15 -12.69 4.89 -11.07
CA HIS A 15 -11.76 3.77 -11.02
C HIS A 15 -11.08 3.51 -12.37
N PHE A 16 -9.75 3.53 -12.37
CA PHE A 16 -8.92 2.97 -13.43
C PHE A 16 -8.78 1.43 -13.29
N MET A 17 -8.85 0.90 -12.07
CA MET A 17 -8.67 -0.52 -11.77
C MET A 17 -10.01 -1.16 -11.37
N ASN A 18 -10.38 -2.28 -12.00
CA ASN A 18 -11.61 -3.01 -11.69
C ASN A 18 -11.47 -3.67 -10.30
N PRO A 19 -12.34 -3.36 -9.32
CA PRO A 19 -12.26 -3.94 -7.97
C PRO A 19 -12.28 -5.48 -7.93
N ALA A 20 -12.83 -6.14 -8.95
CA ALA A 20 -12.81 -7.60 -9.06
C ALA A 20 -11.38 -8.19 -9.18
N LEU A 21 -10.41 -7.39 -9.61
CA LEU A 21 -9.00 -7.81 -9.75
C LEU A 21 -8.25 -7.83 -8.41
N LEU A 22 -8.80 -7.27 -7.33
CA LEU A 22 -8.08 -7.21 -6.05
C LEU A 22 -7.66 -8.60 -5.56
N ARG A 23 -8.51 -9.61 -5.77
CA ARG A 23 -8.24 -10.98 -5.34
C ARG A 23 -7.05 -11.59 -6.07
N SER A 24 -6.95 -11.42 -7.39
CA SER A 24 -5.80 -11.92 -8.16
C SER A 24 -4.52 -11.17 -7.78
N GLN A 25 -4.58 -9.85 -7.60
CA GLN A 25 -3.42 -9.07 -7.14
C GLN A 25 -2.85 -9.55 -5.80
N PHE A 26 -3.70 -10.02 -4.88
CA PHE A 26 -3.24 -10.60 -3.61
C PHE A 26 -2.72 -12.03 -3.76
N ALA A 27 -3.28 -12.81 -4.68
CA ALA A 27 -2.80 -14.17 -4.96
C ALA A 27 -1.42 -14.14 -5.62
N ASP A 28 -1.18 -13.15 -6.49
CA ASP A 28 0.08 -12.96 -7.21
C ASP A 28 1.11 -12.13 -6.40
N LEU A 29 0.75 -11.64 -5.20
CA LEU A 29 1.65 -10.83 -4.38
C LEU A 29 2.72 -11.71 -3.72
N GLU A 30 3.97 -11.45 -4.07
CA GLU A 30 5.14 -12.00 -3.39
C GLU A 30 5.70 -10.97 -2.39
N GLU A 31 5.94 -11.38 -1.15
CA GLU A 31 6.60 -10.51 -0.17
C GLU A 31 8.09 -10.34 -0.53
N PRO A 32 8.67 -9.13 -0.34
CA PRO A 32 10.08 -8.92 -0.59
C PRO A 32 10.97 -9.87 0.23
N GLN A 33 11.98 -10.42 -0.42
CA GLN A 33 12.99 -11.26 0.20
C GLN A 33 14.01 -10.43 1.00
N PRO A 34 14.74 -11.05 1.97
CA PRO A 34 15.67 -10.31 2.83
C PRO A 34 16.82 -9.60 2.11
N ASP A 35 17.17 -10.03 0.90
CA ASP A 35 18.21 -9.45 0.05
C ASP A 35 17.69 -8.32 -0.85
N GLU A 36 16.38 -8.13 -0.93
CA GLU A 36 15.76 -7.03 -1.66
C GLU A 36 15.76 -5.74 -0.81
N ASN A 37 16.09 -4.61 -1.45
CA ASN A 37 16.07 -3.31 -0.79
C ASN A 37 14.64 -2.74 -0.70
N ALA A 38 13.82 -3.33 0.17
CA ALA A 38 12.43 -2.95 0.36
C ALA A 38 12.19 -2.21 1.69
N LEU A 39 11.35 -1.18 1.64
CA LEU A 39 10.83 -0.51 2.83
C LEU A 39 9.34 -0.84 3.03
N THR A 40 9.02 -1.54 4.11
CA THR A 40 7.63 -1.87 4.44
C THR A 40 6.96 -0.75 5.23
N ILE A 41 5.77 -0.33 4.81
CA ILE A 41 4.93 0.67 5.48
C ILE A 41 3.60 0.03 5.85
N VAL A 42 3.14 0.24 7.09
CA VAL A 42 1.86 -0.30 7.57
C VAL A 42 0.72 0.63 7.14
N LEU A 43 -0.21 0.08 6.36
CA LEU A 43 -1.43 0.79 5.94
C LEU A 43 -2.42 0.97 7.10
N GLY A 44 -3.20 2.05 7.07
CA GLY A 44 -4.28 2.33 8.03
C GLY A 44 -4.20 3.72 8.68
N ARG A 45 -3.08 4.42 8.53
CA ARG A 45 -2.89 5.82 8.93
C ARG A 45 -3.37 6.79 7.86
N THR A 46 -3.42 8.07 8.20
CA THR A 46 -3.73 9.13 7.23
C THR A 46 -2.62 9.27 6.17
N PRO A 47 -2.92 9.77 4.96
CA PRO A 47 -1.91 10.00 3.94
C PRO A 47 -0.72 10.84 4.42
N GLN A 48 -0.97 11.87 5.24
CA GLN A 48 0.06 12.76 5.79
C GLN A 48 1.04 12.01 6.71
N GLU A 49 0.51 11.13 7.57
CA GLU A 49 1.34 10.30 8.46
C GLU A 49 2.17 9.29 7.68
N LEU A 50 1.59 8.66 6.65
CA LEU A 50 2.31 7.71 5.79
C LEU A 50 3.44 8.40 5.02
N VAL A 51 3.18 9.59 4.45
CA VAL A 51 4.22 10.38 3.75
C VAL A 51 5.35 10.74 4.70
N LYS A 52 5.03 11.16 5.94
CA LYS A 52 6.06 11.45 6.96
C LYS A 52 6.91 10.21 7.26
N GLU A 53 6.29 9.04 7.47
CA GLU A 53 7.01 7.78 7.73
C GLU A 53 7.92 7.39 6.57
N ILE A 54 7.42 7.50 5.33
CA ILE A 54 8.19 7.20 4.11
C ILE A 54 9.42 8.12 4.02
N LYS A 55 9.26 9.43 4.20
CA LYS A 55 10.37 10.40 4.20
C LYS A 55 11.42 10.04 5.25
N THR A 56 10.98 9.73 6.48
CA THR A 56 11.89 9.33 7.56
C THR A 56 12.68 8.07 7.21
N LYS A 57 12.02 7.02 6.72
CA LYS A 57 12.68 5.75 6.37
C LYS A 57 13.64 5.87 5.18
N LEU A 58 13.34 6.78 4.24
CA LEU A 58 14.20 7.10 3.11
C LEU A 58 15.30 8.13 3.45
N HIS A 59 15.37 8.62 4.69
CA HIS A 59 16.29 9.67 5.12
C HIS A 59 16.20 10.95 4.26
N LEU A 60 15.00 11.27 3.77
CA LEU A 60 14.73 12.51 3.05
C LEU A 60 14.54 13.64 4.07
N ALA A 61 15.22 14.77 3.85
CA ALA A 61 15.05 15.96 4.67
C ALA A 61 13.55 16.36 4.73
N MET A 62 13.08 16.78 5.91
CA MET A 62 11.67 17.12 6.11
C MET A 62 11.25 18.33 5.31
#